data_AF-A0A0G0Y773-F1
#
_entry.id   AF-A0A0G0Y773-F1
#
_cell.length_a   1.000
_cell.length_b   1.000
_cell.length_c   1.000
_cell.angle_alpha   90.00
_cell.angle_beta   90.00
_cell.angle_gamma   90.00
#
_symmetry.space_group_name_H-M   'P 1'
#
loop_
_entity.id
_entity.type
_entity.pdbx_description
1 polymer ?
#
loop_
_entity_poly.entity_id
_entity_poly.type
_entity_poly.pdbx_seq_one_letter_code
_entity_poly.pdbx_strand_id
1 'polypeptide(L)'
;LIPEAKRMTFDNGYAVRYRVNAPAKAAANFYRQTLASQGWRVAATVSPNSKLEKLIITYAENPISKKTDITYAYAPANSAVLGVKIAEADSSAPAPDNQLPAPMPDNLAPAPQQPPQSAPDQYQQPLSDGQRQPLQQPLLEKQSQPINQPMMNQTEFSRPPMQPFSGDQAKTQTCRVNGVDMPGSCEQYNNQNQVQTGQNGQINQDGQMGEPRQQGSSEEDQKKMDERRFKDMKKGLSQFASGAKMMKKNIARIKIANSKCGVGMPEELENALAQTDNLIGKINSAKTADELEEIVGDVQDVGSVMQDWGPRMGDLSRLCQMIKQADRDAKQFDRNVKRIEAQVKANKKVDLNELLAEYKTAVSAQKETLAQTKELAKTDPDGALAKIEDDFYGNMDNLGNLQMQIDTIVNITKGLRDITRELNTFASQIKTLTKKKVDTADMQELLNTLKTQVAEIKDLIKNKADAEELVSKVEETFDTRQELRDALQENDVINTAPKINAGSNYNIKVNLPEVFRKTESNNDNGETTNKPNQPAGTKF
;
A
#
# COMPACT_ATOMS: atom_id res chain seq x y z
N LEU A 1 31.96 6.36 -24.78
CA LEU A 1 32.21 6.68 -23.35
C LEU A 1 33.55 7.39 -23.26
N ILE A 2 33.74 8.28 -22.27
CA ILE A 2 35.07 8.87 -21.99
C ILE A 2 36.07 7.73 -21.74
N PRO A 3 37.28 7.75 -22.33
CA PRO A 3 38.33 6.79 -22.00
C PRO A 3 38.53 6.70 -20.48
N GLU A 4 38.71 5.48 -19.95
CA GLU A 4 38.86 5.22 -18.51
C GLU A 4 37.61 5.44 -17.64
N ALA A 5 36.42 5.65 -18.24
CA ALA A 5 35.17 5.70 -17.48
C ALA A 5 34.91 4.37 -16.74
N LYS A 6 34.80 4.43 -15.41
CA LYS A 6 34.51 3.27 -14.56
C LYS A 6 33.03 3.22 -14.24
N ARG A 7 32.37 2.11 -14.58
CA ARG A 7 30.95 1.90 -14.24
C ARG A 7 30.81 1.70 -12.72
N MET A 8 29.90 2.47 -12.10
CA MET A 8 29.66 2.47 -10.65
C MET A 8 28.44 1.65 -10.25
N THR A 9 27.40 1.56 -11.10
CA THR A 9 26.18 0.78 -10.82
C THR A 9 26.09 -0.49 -11.66
N PHE A 10 25.71 -1.60 -11.03
CA PHE A 10 25.50 -2.91 -11.68
C PHE A 10 24.01 -3.31 -11.79
N ASP A 11 23.08 -2.43 -11.43
CA ASP A 11 21.67 -2.76 -11.19
C ASP A 11 20.67 -2.25 -12.26
N ASN A 12 19.43 -2.75 -12.19
CA ASN A 12 18.42 -3.05 -13.22
C ASN A 12 17.90 -1.94 -14.19
N GLY A 13 18.77 -1.24 -14.91
CA GLY A 13 18.49 -0.87 -16.31
C GLY A 13 17.89 0.50 -16.64
N TYR A 14 17.42 1.30 -15.67
CA TYR A 14 16.85 2.65 -15.97
C TYR A 14 17.87 3.78 -15.88
N ALA A 15 18.92 3.61 -15.05
CA ALA A 15 20.01 4.56 -14.97
C ALA A 15 21.35 3.85 -14.77
N VAL A 16 22.36 4.27 -15.54
CA VAL A 16 23.73 3.77 -15.42
C VAL A 16 24.61 4.91 -14.94
N ARG A 17 25.36 4.70 -13.85
CA ARG A 17 26.31 5.69 -13.32
C ARG A 17 27.73 5.28 -13.67
N TYR A 18 28.51 6.22 -14.18
CA TYR A 18 29.94 6.07 -14.49
C TYR A 18 30.71 7.15 -13.74
N ARG A 19 31.95 6.87 -13.35
CA ARG A 19 32.89 7.83 -12.80
C ARG A 19 34.05 8.03 -13.77
N VAL A 20 34.42 9.27 -14.03
CA VAL A 20 35.55 9.63 -14.90
C VAL A 20 36.56 10.51 -14.18
N ASN A 21 37.84 10.33 -14.49
CA ASN A 21 38.93 11.16 -13.97
C ASN A 21 39.06 12.47 -14.77
N ALA A 22 37.98 13.23 -14.82
CA ALA A 22 37.93 14.52 -15.53
C ALA A 22 36.95 15.46 -14.82
N PRO A 23 37.23 16.79 -14.80
CA PRO A 23 36.28 17.79 -14.33
C PRO A 23 34.97 17.75 -15.10
N ALA A 24 33.86 18.18 -14.48
CA ALA A 24 32.53 18.07 -15.10
C ALA A 24 32.45 18.84 -16.40
N LYS A 25 33.14 19.98 -16.48
CA LYS A 25 33.24 20.78 -17.71
C LYS A 25 33.92 20.01 -18.84
N ALA A 26 35.00 19.28 -18.55
CA ALA A 26 35.72 18.48 -19.54
C ALA A 26 34.87 17.28 -19.99
N ALA A 27 34.23 16.59 -19.05
CA ALA A 27 33.31 15.49 -19.36
C ALA A 27 32.13 15.97 -20.21
N ALA A 28 31.49 17.08 -19.86
CA ALA A 28 30.40 17.67 -20.62
C ALA A 28 30.83 18.12 -22.03
N ASN A 29 32.05 18.63 -22.20
CA ASN A 29 32.60 18.96 -23.51
C ASN A 29 32.81 17.72 -24.38
N PHE A 30 33.39 16.65 -23.81
CA PHE A 30 33.57 15.38 -24.51
C PHE A 30 32.24 14.83 -25.03
N TYR A 31 31.20 14.76 -24.18
CA TYR A 31 29.89 14.25 -24.63
C TYR A 31 29.22 15.15 -25.63
N ARG A 32 29.34 16.49 -25.51
CA ARG A 32 28.83 17.41 -26.52
C ARG A 32 29.45 17.17 -27.88
N GLN A 33 30.78 17.01 -27.96
CA GLN A 33 31.48 16.75 -29.22
C GLN A 33 31.13 15.37 -29.79
N THR A 34 31.14 14.34 -28.93
CA THR A 34 30.88 12.95 -29.35
C THR A 34 29.44 12.73 -29.79
N LEU A 35 28.47 13.35 -29.12
CA LEU A 35 27.05 13.26 -29.49
C LEU A 35 26.78 14.10 -30.75
N ALA A 36 27.38 15.28 -30.88
CA ALA A 36 27.25 16.10 -32.08
C ALA A 36 27.78 15.40 -33.34
N SER A 37 28.90 14.67 -33.25
CA SER A 37 29.41 13.88 -34.38
C SER A 37 28.51 12.69 -34.76
N GLN A 38 27.59 12.31 -33.87
CA GLN A 38 26.57 11.28 -34.09
C GLN A 38 25.20 11.88 -34.49
N GLY A 39 25.14 13.18 -34.80
CA GLY A 39 23.91 13.85 -35.22
C GLY A 39 22.99 14.33 -34.09
N TRP A 40 23.45 14.29 -32.85
CA TRP A 40 22.69 14.81 -31.70
C TRP A 40 22.96 16.30 -31.48
N ARG A 41 21.92 17.10 -31.23
CA ARG A 41 22.02 18.55 -31.02
C ARG A 41 21.61 18.94 -29.62
N VAL A 42 22.35 19.84 -28.97
CA VAL A 42 21.96 20.31 -27.63
C VAL A 42 20.67 21.12 -27.69
N ALA A 43 19.61 20.64 -27.05
CA ALA A 43 18.34 21.35 -26.89
C ALA A 43 18.34 22.17 -25.58
N ALA A 44 18.12 23.48 -25.71
CA ALA A 44 18.04 24.41 -24.57
C ALA A 44 16.70 24.31 -23.83
N THR A 45 15.64 23.93 -24.54
CA THR A 45 14.29 23.69 -24.04
C THR A 45 13.68 22.59 -24.90
N VAL A 46 13.14 21.55 -24.27
CA VAL A 46 12.50 20.45 -24.98
C VAL A 46 11.01 20.57 -24.79
N SER A 47 10.29 20.67 -25.90
CA SER A 47 8.84 20.66 -25.88
C SER A 47 8.37 19.34 -25.26
N PRO A 48 7.44 19.37 -24.27
CA PRO A 48 6.91 18.14 -23.67
C PRO A 48 6.26 17.20 -24.71
N ASN A 49 5.89 17.73 -25.89
CA ASN A 49 5.23 16.98 -26.97
C ASN A 49 6.19 16.41 -28.05
N SER A 50 7.52 16.49 -27.87
CA SER A 50 8.45 15.93 -28.86
C SER A 50 8.42 14.39 -28.85
N LYS A 51 8.24 13.75 -30.01
CA LYS A 51 8.38 12.29 -30.19
C LYS A 51 9.84 11.80 -30.28
N LEU A 52 10.81 12.67 -30.04
CA LEU A 52 12.23 12.35 -30.14
C LEU A 52 12.70 11.52 -28.94
N GLU A 53 13.67 10.64 -29.18
CA GLU A 53 14.38 9.91 -28.12
C GLU A 53 15.17 10.89 -27.25
N LYS A 54 15.09 10.72 -25.92
CA LYS A 54 15.68 11.63 -24.95
C LYS A 54 16.80 10.94 -24.18
N LEU A 55 18.00 11.49 -24.26
CA LEU A 55 19.13 11.08 -23.43
C LEU A 55 19.43 12.17 -22.41
N ILE A 56 19.31 11.84 -21.12
CA ILE A 56 19.66 12.73 -20.02
C ILE A 56 21.02 12.30 -19.45
N ILE A 57 21.99 13.21 -19.45
CA ILE A 57 23.32 13.01 -18.89
C ILE A 57 23.57 14.02 -17.78
N THR A 58 23.51 13.57 -16.53
CA THR A 58 23.78 14.41 -15.36
C THR A 58 25.25 14.29 -14.96
N TYR A 59 25.88 15.41 -14.65
CA TYR A 59 27.27 15.50 -14.19
C TYR A 59 27.30 16.00 -12.74
N ALA A 60 27.96 15.27 -11.86
CA ALA A 60 28.26 15.69 -10.50
C ALA A 60 29.77 15.60 -10.29
N GLU A 61 30.44 16.76 -10.21
CA GLU A 61 31.88 16.81 -9.90
C GLU A 61 32.08 16.67 -8.39
N ASN A 62 32.91 15.71 -7.99
CA ASN A 62 33.36 15.63 -6.61
C ASN A 62 34.33 16.80 -6.36
N PRO A 63 34.05 17.68 -5.37
CA PRO A 63 34.84 18.88 -5.14
C PRO A 63 36.27 18.59 -4.72
N ILE A 64 36.53 17.40 -4.17
CA ILE A 64 37.83 16.96 -3.65
C ILE A 64 38.62 16.26 -4.76
N SER A 65 38.12 15.14 -5.28
CA SER A 65 38.87 14.34 -6.27
C SER A 65 38.89 14.95 -7.66
N LYS A 66 38.06 15.97 -7.92
CA LYS A 66 37.82 16.57 -9.25
C LYS A 66 37.33 15.57 -10.30
N LYS A 67 36.89 14.40 -9.86
CA LYS A 67 36.28 13.39 -10.72
C LYS A 67 34.80 13.68 -10.90
N THR A 68 34.26 13.28 -12.04
CA THR A 68 32.86 13.50 -12.36
C THR A 68 32.10 12.19 -12.36
N ASP A 69 31.04 12.12 -11.57
CA ASP A 69 30.00 11.11 -11.71
C ASP A 69 29.04 11.52 -12.81
N ILE A 70 28.86 10.62 -13.76
CA ILE A 70 28.03 10.76 -14.93
C ILE A 70 26.88 9.77 -14.78
N THR A 71 25.66 10.28 -14.66
CA THR A 71 24.46 9.44 -14.65
C THR A 71 23.75 9.56 -15.98
N TYR A 72 23.60 8.42 -16.66
CA TYR A 72 22.74 8.26 -17.83
C TYR A 72 21.38 7.80 -17.34
N ALA A 73 20.33 8.53 -17.68
CA ALA A 73 18.96 8.07 -17.50
C ALA A 73 18.27 8.02 -18.86
N TYR A 74 17.72 6.85 -19.19
CA TYR A 74 16.84 6.69 -20.35
C TYR A 74 15.40 6.85 -19.86
N ALA A 75 14.82 8.03 -20.09
CA ALA A 75 13.43 8.27 -19.74
C ALA A 75 12.54 7.79 -20.90
N PRO A 76 11.64 6.79 -20.70
CA PRO A 76 10.53 6.61 -21.63
C PRO A 76 9.69 7.90 -21.65
N ALA A 77 9.07 8.22 -22.79
CA ALA A 77 8.61 9.56 -23.18
C ALA A 77 7.68 10.36 -22.21
N ASN A 78 7.31 9.83 -21.03
CA ASN A 78 6.27 10.37 -20.14
C ASN A 78 6.69 10.64 -18.68
N SER A 79 7.98 10.66 -18.30
CA SER A 79 8.39 11.03 -16.93
C SER A 79 8.96 12.46 -16.85
N ALA A 80 8.38 13.28 -15.97
CA ALA A 80 8.87 14.62 -15.67
C ALA A 80 10.15 14.55 -14.83
N VAL A 81 11.25 15.09 -15.35
CA VAL A 81 12.53 15.22 -14.63
C VAL A 81 12.96 16.69 -14.67
N LEU A 82 13.28 17.22 -13.48
CA LEU A 82 13.81 18.56 -13.25
C LEU A 82 15.32 18.61 -13.54
N GLY A 83 15.66 19.33 -14.61
CA GLY A 83 17.01 19.82 -14.91
C GLY A 83 17.89 18.84 -15.70
N VAL A 84 18.40 19.30 -16.86
CA VAL A 84 19.70 18.99 -17.51
C VAL A 84 19.61 19.27 -19.04
N LYS A 85 20.74 19.67 -19.65
CA LYS A 85 20.89 19.99 -21.09
C LYS A 85 20.74 18.73 -21.94
N ILE A 86 19.71 18.74 -22.78
CA ILE A 86 19.27 17.59 -23.58
C ILE A 86 20.04 17.58 -24.90
N ALA A 87 20.31 16.42 -25.49
CA ALA A 87 20.71 16.33 -26.89
C ALA A 87 19.60 15.62 -27.70
N GLU A 88 19.24 16.11 -28.88
CA GLU A 88 18.19 15.62 -29.80
C GLU A 88 18.81 15.03 -31.06
N ALA A 89 18.50 13.78 -31.43
CA ALA A 89 18.98 13.16 -32.67
C ALA A 89 18.23 13.71 -33.90
N ASP A 90 18.98 14.23 -34.88
CA ASP A 90 18.45 14.65 -36.18
C ASP A 90 18.65 13.51 -37.21
N SER A 91 17.56 12.98 -37.74
CA SER A 91 17.57 11.88 -38.72
C SER A 91 17.93 12.31 -40.16
N SER A 92 18.28 13.58 -40.37
CA SER A 92 18.50 14.16 -41.70
C SER A 92 19.95 14.61 -42.00
N ALA A 93 20.92 14.36 -41.12
CA ALA A 93 22.30 14.80 -41.34
C ALA A 93 23.10 13.85 -42.27
N PRO A 94 23.83 14.36 -43.28
CA PRO A 94 24.70 13.54 -44.13
C PRO A 94 25.91 13.02 -43.34
N ALA A 95 26.40 11.84 -43.73
CA ALA A 95 27.51 11.14 -43.08
C ALA A 95 28.79 12.01 -43.01
N PRO A 96 29.57 11.93 -41.91
CA PRO A 96 30.77 12.75 -41.75
C PRO A 96 31.90 12.23 -42.66
N ASP A 97 32.49 13.15 -43.40
CA ASP A 97 33.69 12.92 -44.20
C ASP A 97 34.90 12.72 -43.27
N ASN A 98 35.66 11.67 -43.55
CA ASN A 98 36.65 11.12 -42.64
C ASN A 98 37.99 11.84 -42.85
N GLN A 99 38.19 13.00 -42.20
CA GLN A 99 39.50 13.65 -42.13
C GLN A 99 39.89 14.02 -40.69
N LEU A 100 40.96 13.38 -40.22
CA LEU A 100 41.72 13.75 -39.02
C LEU A 100 42.41 15.11 -39.25
N PRO A 101 42.26 16.09 -38.35
CA PRO A 101 43.08 17.30 -38.42
C PRO A 101 44.44 17.08 -37.74
N ALA A 102 45.47 17.58 -38.41
CA ALA A 102 46.86 17.67 -37.96
C ALA A 102 47.01 18.65 -36.76
N PRO A 103 48.10 18.57 -35.97
CA PRO A 103 48.31 19.43 -34.82
C PRO A 103 48.73 20.84 -35.25
N MET A 104 48.17 21.88 -34.59
CA MET A 104 48.64 23.26 -34.71
C MET A 104 49.38 23.71 -33.44
N PRO A 105 50.38 24.60 -33.57
CA PRO A 105 51.20 25.09 -32.46
C PRO A 105 50.67 26.38 -31.82
N ASP A 106 51.19 26.67 -30.62
CA ASP A 106 51.08 27.91 -29.84
C ASP A 106 51.43 29.18 -30.64
N ASN A 107 50.60 30.24 -30.55
CA ASN A 107 51.06 31.55 -30.03
C ASN A 107 49.97 32.64 -29.88
N LEU A 108 50.16 33.40 -28.79
CA LEU A 108 49.76 34.76 -28.38
C LEU A 108 49.05 35.72 -29.38
N ALA A 109 47.94 36.34 -28.95
CA ALA A 109 47.82 37.79 -28.60
C ALA A 109 46.33 38.26 -28.51
N PRO A 110 46.00 39.34 -27.75
CA PRO A 110 44.61 39.68 -27.39
C PRO A 110 44.06 40.99 -28.02
N ALA A 111 42.76 41.22 -27.74
CA ALA A 111 41.95 42.47 -27.81
C ALA A 111 41.00 42.64 -29.03
N PRO A 112 39.94 43.48 -28.99
CA PRO A 112 39.45 44.35 -27.91
C PRO A 112 37.92 44.25 -27.59
N GLN A 113 37.53 44.99 -26.53
CA GLN A 113 36.18 45.24 -26.01
C GLN A 113 35.35 46.20 -26.89
N GLN A 114 34.00 46.11 -26.76
CA GLN A 114 32.98 47.19 -26.56
C GLN A 114 31.61 46.80 -27.18
N PRO A 115 30.48 47.46 -26.86
CA PRO A 115 29.95 47.94 -25.57
C PRO A 115 28.44 47.52 -25.39
N PRO A 116 27.72 47.93 -24.31
CA PRO A 116 26.39 47.41 -23.97
C PRO A 116 25.26 48.22 -24.63
N GLN A 117 24.10 47.60 -24.85
CA GLN A 117 22.88 48.34 -25.18
C GLN A 117 21.72 47.96 -24.27
N SER A 118 21.11 49.05 -23.82
CA SER A 118 20.09 49.25 -22.80
C SER A 118 18.69 48.89 -23.29
N ALA A 119 17.80 48.58 -22.34
CA ALA A 119 16.35 48.62 -22.49
C ALA A 119 15.84 50.04 -22.84
N PRO A 120 14.57 50.20 -23.25
CA PRO A 120 13.57 50.50 -22.20
C PRO A 120 12.15 49.96 -22.43
N ASP A 121 11.41 50.00 -21.32
CA ASP A 121 9.96 49.87 -21.11
C ASP A 121 9.06 50.61 -22.13
N GLN A 122 7.81 50.14 -22.31
CA GLN A 122 6.59 50.96 -22.10
C GLN A 122 5.26 50.15 -22.21
N TYR A 123 4.51 50.18 -21.09
CA TYR A 123 3.08 50.49 -20.89
C TYR A 123 1.86 49.67 -21.42
N GLN A 124 0.93 49.48 -20.45
CA GLN A 124 -0.56 49.54 -20.46
C GLN A 124 -1.44 48.26 -20.60
N GLN A 125 -1.87 47.72 -19.44
CA GLN A 125 -3.24 47.75 -18.83
C GLN A 125 -4.54 47.55 -19.69
N PRO A 126 -5.73 47.24 -19.10
CA PRO A 126 -6.15 46.10 -18.23
C PRO A 126 -7.59 45.56 -18.56
N LEU A 127 -8.16 44.74 -17.65
CA LEU A 127 -9.57 44.29 -17.46
C LEU A 127 -10.13 43.17 -18.36
N SER A 128 -10.61 42.07 -17.75
CA SER A 128 -12.04 41.96 -17.37
C SER A 128 -12.38 40.61 -16.70
N ASP A 129 -13.46 40.72 -15.91
CA ASP A 129 -14.20 39.81 -15.05
C ASP A 129 -14.28 38.30 -15.32
N GLY A 130 -14.15 37.56 -14.22
CA GLY A 130 -15.27 36.77 -13.67
C GLY A 130 -15.69 35.50 -14.40
N GLN A 131 -15.40 34.34 -13.79
CA GLN A 131 -16.41 33.32 -13.46
C GLN A 131 -15.82 32.28 -12.49
N ARG A 132 -16.55 32.06 -11.39
CA ARG A 132 -16.34 30.97 -10.43
C ARG A 132 -16.87 29.67 -11.03
N GLN A 133 -16.08 28.60 -10.97
CA GLN A 133 -16.58 27.22 -11.04
C GLN A 133 -15.98 26.39 -9.89
N PRO A 134 -16.75 25.43 -9.34
CA PRO A 134 -16.38 24.72 -8.12
C PRO A 134 -15.32 23.64 -8.36
N LEU A 135 -14.42 23.50 -7.38
CA LEU A 135 -13.41 22.46 -7.30
C LEU A 135 -14.04 21.06 -7.32
N GLN A 136 -13.68 20.24 -8.30
CA GLN A 136 -13.73 18.79 -8.20
C GLN A 136 -12.42 18.32 -7.53
N GLN A 137 -12.55 17.64 -6.39
CA GLN A 137 -11.44 16.90 -5.78
C GLN A 137 -11.18 15.61 -6.56
N PRO A 138 -9.91 15.28 -6.90
CA PRO A 138 -9.59 13.99 -7.46
C PRO A 138 -9.49 12.92 -6.37
N LEU A 139 -10.20 11.81 -6.62
CA LEU A 139 -10.18 10.55 -5.89
C LEU A 139 -8.76 9.96 -5.90
N LEU A 140 -8.14 9.79 -4.73
CA LEU A 140 -6.82 9.18 -4.58
C LEU A 140 -6.96 7.65 -4.53
N GLU A 141 -6.73 6.99 -5.66
CA GLU A 141 -6.72 5.53 -5.79
C GLU A 141 -5.36 4.99 -5.32
N LYS A 142 -5.30 4.49 -4.08
CA LYS A 142 -4.07 3.90 -3.50
C LYS A 142 -3.91 2.47 -4.01
N GLN A 143 -3.03 2.34 -5.00
CA GLN A 143 -2.52 1.08 -5.54
C GLN A 143 -1.65 0.38 -4.49
N SER A 144 -2.16 -0.70 -3.88
CA SER A 144 -1.42 -1.55 -2.95
C SER A 144 -0.61 -2.61 -3.71
N GLN A 145 0.70 -2.59 -3.52
CA GLN A 145 1.61 -3.65 -3.99
C GLN A 145 1.55 -4.88 -3.07
N PRO A 146 1.68 -6.11 -3.61
CA PRO A 146 1.74 -7.31 -2.79
C PRO A 146 3.14 -7.54 -2.21
N ILE A 147 3.23 -7.62 -0.88
CA ILE A 147 4.44 -8.07 -0.16
C ILE A 147 4.50 -9.59 -0.20
N ASN A 148 5.54 -10.11 -0.85
CA ASN A 148 5.96 -11.52 -0.80
C ASN A 148 6.36 -11.90 0.64
N GLN A 149 5.69 -12.90 1.21
CA GLN A 149 6.20 -13.65 2.37
C GLN A 149 6.52 -15.10 1.97
N PRO A 150 7.60 -15.70 2.49
CA PRO A 150 8.04 -17.04 2.14
C PRO A 150 7.20 -18.14 2.83
N MET A 151 6.82 -19.17 2.07
CA MET A 151 6.10 -20.35 2.54
C MET A 151 6.99 -21.22 3.46
N MET A 152 6.41 -21.70 4.57
CA MET A 152 6.88 -22.89 5.28
C MET A 152 5.81 -23.99 5.25
N ASN A 153 6.31 -25.20 4.99
CA ASN A 153 5.65 -26.50 4.91
C ASN A 153 4.47 -26.73 5.86
N GLN A 154 3.34 -27.18 5.31
CA GLN A 154 2.40 -28.03 6.03
C GLN A 154 2.02 -29.27 5.22
N THR A 155 2.07 -30.37 5.95
CA THR A 155 1.92 -31.77 5.59
C THR A 155 0.52 -32.10 5.09
N GLU A 156 0.48 -32.97 4.08
CA GLU A 156 -0.69 -33.44 3.34
C GLU A 156 -1.71 -34.19 4.21
N PHE A 157 -2.99 -33.85 4.08
CA PHE A 157 -4.10 -34.76 4.37
C PHE A 157 -5.17 -34.62 3.28
N SER A 158 -5.34 -35.71 2.53
CA SER A 158 -6.13 -35.82 1.29
C SER A 158 -7.64 -35.63 1.49
N ARG A 159 -8.26 -34.85 0.59
CA ARG A 159 -9.72 -34.84 0.33
C ARG A 159 -9.98 -34.93 -1.18
N PRO A 160 -11.08 -35.59 -1.62
CA PRO A 160 -11.34 -35.94 -3.02
C PRO A 160 -11.76 -34.73 -3.88
N PRO A 161 -11.62 -34.82 -5.22
CA PRO A 161 -11.69 -33.67 -6.11
C PRO A 161 -13.13 -33.20 -6.34
N MET A 162 -13.37 -31.90 -6.15
CA MET A 162 -14.54 -31.20 -6.68
C MET A 162 -14.14 -30.40 -7.93
N GLN A 163 -15.04 -30.48 -8.92
CA GLN A 163 -14.96 -29.84 -10.24
C GLN A 163 -14.85 -28.30 -10.17
N PRO A 164 -14.25 -27.67 -11.19
CA PRO A 164 -14.04 -26.23 -11.21
C PRO A 164 -15.34 -25.47 -11.49
N PHE A 165 -15.70 -24.55 -10.57
CA PHE A 165 -16.77 -23.58 -10.77
C PHE A 165 -16.16 -22.29 -11.31
N SER A 166 -16.46 -21.97 -12.57
CA SER A 166 -16.13 -20.71 -13.21
C SER A 166 -16.88 -19.56 -12.55
N GLY A 167 -16.18 -18.47 -12.30
CA GLY A 167 -16.75 -17.25 -11.74
C GLY A 167 -17.59 -16.48 -12.75
N ASP A 168 -18.70 -15.93 -12.27
CA ASP A 168 -19.18 -14.62 -12.67
C ASP A 168 -20.05 -14.06 -11.55
N GLN A 169 -19.74 -12.84 -11.10
CA GLN A 169 -20.47 -12.12 -10.08
C GLN A 169 -21.86 -11.75 -10.61
N ALA A 170 -22.87 -12.54 -10.24
CA ALA A 170 -24.27 -12.20 -10.45
C ALA A 170 -24.62 -10.97 -9.58
N LYS A 171 -24.70 -9.80 -10.21
CA LYS A 171 -25.44 -8.64 -9.69
C LYS A 171 -26.86 -9.13 -9.40
N THR A 172 -27.25 -9.17 -8.13
CA THR A 172 -28.65 -9.39 -7.73
C THR A 172 -29.49 -8.26 -8.33
N GLN A 173 -30.18 -8.54 -9.44
CA GLN A 173 -31.13 -7.62 -10.03
C GLN A 173 -32.30 -7.45 -9.06
N THR A 174 -32.55 -6.22 -8.62
CA THR A 174 -33.74 -5.83 -7.89
C THR A 174 -34.68 -5.11 -8.86
N CYS A 175 -35.97 -5.43 -8.80
CA CYS A 175 -36.99 -4.76 -9.60
C CYS A 175 -37.86 -3.90 -8.69
N ARG A 176 -38.08 -2.65 -9.08
CA ARG A 176 -38.92 -1.70 -8.34
C ARG A 176 -40.37 -1.83 -8.78
N VAL A 177 -41.21 -2.49 -7.98
CA VAL A 177 -42.65 -2.66 -8.25
C VAL A 177 -43.42 -1.80 -7.24
N ASN A 178 -44.21 -0.84 -7.72
CA ASN A 178 -44.97 0.11 -6.88
C ASN A 178 -44.11 0.83 -5.81
N GLY A 179 -42.86 1.15 -6.15
CA GLY A 179 -41.97 1.94 -5.29
C GLY A 179 -41.07 1.14 -4.34
N VAL A 180 -41.25 -0.18 -4.22
CA VAL A 180 -40.44 -1.07 -3.36
C VAL A 180 -39.54 -1.97 -4.21
N ASP A 181 -38.25 -2.08 -3.85
CA ASP A 181 -37.27 -2.94 -4.54
C ASP A 181 -37.40 -4.39 -4.06
N MET A 182 -37.77 -5.29 -4.97
CA MET A 182 -37.90 -6.73 -4.71
C MET A 182 -36.78 -7.51 -5.42
N PRO A 183 -36.17 -8.52 -4.78
CA PRO A 183 -35.15 -9.35 -5.41
C PRO A 183 -35.76 -10.23 -6.53
N GLY A 184 -35.16 -10.21 -7.71
CA GLY A 184 -35.60 -10.98 -8.89
C GLY A 184 -35.66 -10.13 -10.16
N SER A 185 -35.66 -10.78 -11.33
CA SER A 185 -35.80 -10.07 -12.61
C SER A 185 -37.22 -9.49 -12.76
N CYS A 186 -37.34 -8.30 -13.36
CA CYS A 186 -38.64 -7.63 -13.57
C CYS A 186 -39.65 -8.46 -14.39
N GLU A 187 -39.18 -9.41 -15.18
CA GLU A 187 -40.03 -10.30 -16.00
C GLU A 187 -40.94 -11.19 -15.14
N GLN A 188 -40.52 -11.53 -13.92
CA GLN A 188 -41.29 -12.39 -13.04
C GLN A 188 -42.51 -11.68 -12.42
N TYR A 189 -42.46 -10.34 -12.33
CA TYR A 189 -43.52 -9.52 -11.72
C TYR A 189 -44.46 -8.89 -12.75
N ASN A 190 -44.09 -8.84 -14.03
CA ASN A 190 -44.92 -8.25 -15.09
C ASN A 190 -45.94 -9.24 -15.70
N ASN A 191 -45.90 -10.52 -15.31
CA ASN A 191 -46.70 -11.59 -15.93
C ASN A 191 -47.94 -12.03 -15.14
N GLN A 192 -48.31 -11.33 -14.06
CA GLN A 192 -49.45 -11.72 -13.21
C GLN A 192 -50.71 -10.84 -13.38
N ASN A 193 -50.77 -9.97 -14.39
CA ASN A 193 -51.92 -9.07 -14.65
C ASN A 193 -52.37 -9.02 -16.12
N GLN A 194 -52.39 -10.16 -16.81
CA GLN A 194 -53.16 -10.32 -18.05
C GLN A 194 -54.24 -11.39 -17.86
N VAL A 195 -55.45 -11.01 -17.43
CA VAL A 195 -56.74 -11.39 -18.04
C VAL A 195 -57.83 -10.47 -17.46
N GLN A 196 -58.23 -9.43 -18.21
CA GLN A 196 -59.61 -8.93 -18.39
C GLN A 196 -59.57 -7.45 -18.76
N THR A 197 -59.55 -7.20 -20.07
CA THR A 197 -60.04 -5.95 -20.64
C THR A 197 -60.51 -6.24 -22.05
N GLY A 198 -61.76 -5.87 -22.33
CA GLY A 198 -62.24 -5.75 -23.70
C GLY A 198 -63.63 -6.31 -23.97
N GLN A 199 -64.69 -5.65 -23.47
CA GLN A 199 -65.89 -5.54 -24.29
C GLN A 199 -66.54 -4.17 -24.15
N ASN A 200 -66.46 -3.43 -25.26
CA ASN A 200 -67.20 -2.21 -25.57
C ASN A 200 -68.70 -2.43 -25.39
N GLY A 201 -69.35 -1.47 -24.72
CA GLY A 201 -70.79 -1.39 -24.57
C GLY A 201 -71.20 0.03 -24.22
N GLN A 202 -71.30 0.85 -25.25
CA GLN A 202 -71.90 2.18 -25.30
C GLN A 202 -73.41 2.09 -24.97
N ILE A 203 -73.92 2.87 -24.00
CA ILE A 203 -75.31 3.38 -23.80
C ILE A 203 -75.18 4.39 -22.63
N ASN A 204 -75.27 5.71 -22.82
CA ASN A 204 -76.45 6.60 -22.88
C ASN A 204 -77.36 6.63 -21.61
N GLN A 205 -77.86 7.85 -21.35
CA GLN A 205 -78.86 8.30 -20.36
C GLN A 205 -78.33 8.59 -18.95
N ASP A 206 -78.22 9.84 -18.47
CA ASP A 206 -79.17 10.98 -18.45
C ASP A 206 -80.35 10.73 -17.48
N GLY A 207 -80.40 11.56 -16.43
CA GLY A 207 -81.52 11.71 -15.51
C GLY A 207 -81.70 10.64 -14.42
N GLN A 208 -81.44 11.00 -13.15
CA GLN A 208 -82.52 11.14 -12.16
C GLN A 208 -81.97 11.50 -10.78
N MET A 209 -82.38 12.70 -10.33
CA MET A 209 -82.60 12.96 -8.91
C MET A 209 -83.58 11.95 -8.35
N GLY A 210 -83.25 11.38 -7.21
CA GLY A 210 -84.13 10.53 -6.43
C GLY A 210 -83.37 9.97 -5.25
N GLU A 211 -83.43 10.66 -4.12
CA GLU A 211 -83.13 10.08 -2.81
C GLU A 211 -83.75 8.68 -2.68
N PRO A 212 -82.99 7.65 -2.29
CA PRO A 212 -83.54 6.53 -1.57
C PRO A 212 -83.20 6.75 -0.10
N ARG A 213 -84.26 6.90 0.68
CA ARG A 213 -84.28 6.79 2.12
C ARG A 213 -83.36 5.66 2.59
N GLN A 214 -82.41 6.08 3.41
CA GLN A 214 -81.64 5.34 4.40
C GLN A 214 -82.48 4.21 5.03
N GLN A 215 -82.48 3.04 4.39
CA GLN A 215 -82.95 1.80 4.98
C GLN A 215 -81.73 1.24 5.71
N GLY A 216 -81.75 1.31 7.04
CA GLY A 216 -80.65 0.81 7.88
C GLY A 216 -80.26 -0.58 7.44
N SER A 217 -78.95 -0.80 7.26
CA SER A 217 -78.38 -2.09 6.83
C SER A 217 -79.10 -3.22 7.55
N SER A 218 -79.67 -4.14 6.78
CA SER A 218 -80.33 -5.30 7.35
C SER A 218 -79.35 -6.02 8.29
N GLU A 219 -79.84 -6.61 9.37
CA GLU A 219 -79.01 -7.33 10.36
C GLU A 219 -78.16 -8.44 9.70
N GLU A 220 -78.63 -9.00 8.58
CA GLU A 220 -77.88 -9.94 7.73
C GLU A 220 -76.73 -9.30 6.96
N ASP A 221 -76.89 -8.07 6.46
CA ASP A 221 -75.80 -7.35 5.79
C ASP A 221 -74.71 -6.95 6.78
N GLN A 222 -75.08 -6.56 8.00
CA GLN A 222 -74.12 -6.26 9.06
C GLN A 222 -73.30 -7.50 9.43
N LYS A 223 -73.96 -8.65 9.60
CA LYS A 223 -73.28 -9.94 9.86
C LYS A 223 -72.33 -10.38 8.74
N LYS A 224 -72.70 -10.14 7.47
CA LYS A 224 -71.82 -10.41 6.32
C LYS A 224 -70.61 -9.47 6.29
N MET A 225 -70.78 -8.22 6.68
CA MET A 225 -69.67 -7.26 6.78
C MET A 225 -68.71 -7.67 7.89
N ASP A 226 -69.21 -8.08 9.05
CA ASP A 226 -68.38 -8.53 10.17
C ASP A 226 -67.62 -9.82 9.85
N GLU A 227 -68.24 -10.77 9.14
CA GLU A 227 -67.56 -12.00 8.71
C GLU A 227 -66.45 -11.71 7.70
N ARG A 228 -66.67 -10.78 6.76
CA ARG A 228 -65.62 -10.34 5.81
C ARG A 228 -64.48 -9.64 6.55
N ARG A 229 -64.81 -8.69 7.42
CA ARG A 229 -63.85 -7.97 8.26
C ARG A 229 -63.00 -8.94 9.08
N PHE A 230 -63.63 -9.92 9.73
CA PHE A 230 -62.93 -10.97 10.47
C PHE A 230 -62.00 -11.79 9.57
N LYS A 231 -62.45 -12.25 8.40
CA LYS A 231 -61.61 -13.02 7.46
C LYS A 231 -60.40 -12.23 6.99
N ASP A 232 -60.59 -10.96 6.64
CA ASP A 232 -59.51 -10.09 6.17
C ASP A 232 -58.51 -9.77 7.28
N MET A 233 -59.00 -9.43 8.48
CA MET A 233 -58.14 -9.23 9.65
C MET A 233 -57.38 -10.50 10.03
N LYS A 234 -58.07 -11.65 10.07
CA LYS A 234 -57.46 -12.95 10.39
C LYS A 234 -56.39 -13.33 9.38
N LYS A 235 -56.61 -13.06 8.09
CA LYS A 235 -55.62 -13.29 7.03
C LYS A 235 -54.39 -12.41 7.23
N GLY A 236 -54.56 -11.11 7.49
CA GLY A 236 -53.45 -10.18 7.75
C GLY A 236 -52.64 -10.57 8.98
N LEU A 237 -53.31 -10.88 10.10
CA LEU A 237 -52.68 -11.32 11.33
C LEU A 237 -52.00 -12.70 11.20
N SER A 238 -52.53 -13.60 10.36
CA SER A 238 -51.88 -14.89 10.07
C SER A 238 -50.60 -14.73 9.24
N GLN A 239 -50.56 -13.74 8.33
CA GLN A 239 -49.33 -13.38 7.60
C GLN A 239 -48.29 -12.79 8.56
N PHE A 240 -48.70 -11.89 9.46
CA PHE A 240 -47.84 -11.39 10.53
C PHE A 240 -47.29 -12.54 11.39
N ALA A 241 -48.15 -13.44 11.88
CA ALA A 241 -47.75 -14.60 12.68
C ALA A 241 -46.69 -15.46 11.97
N SER A 242 -46.84 -15.66 10.66
CA SER A 242 -45.86 -16.39 9.85
C SER A 242 -44.53 -15.64 9.72
N GLY A 243 -44.58 -14.33 9.50
CA GLY A 243 -43.40 -13.44 9.46
C GLY A 243 -42.66 -13.40 10.80
N ALA A 244 -43.38 -13.19 11.90
CA ALA A 244 -42.83 -13.15 13.25
C ALA A 244 -42.17 -14.49 13.64
N LYS A 245 -42.75 -15.63 13.24
CA LYS A 245 -42.13 -16.95 13.43
C LYS A 245 -40.81 -17.10 12.66
N MET A 246 -40.75 -16.63 11.42
CA MET A 246 -39.51 -16.62 10.63
C MET A 246 -38.45 -15.69 11.24
N MET A 247 -38.87 -14.49 11.65
CA MET A 247 -38.01 -13.51 12.29
C MET A 247 -37.43 -14.05 13.61
N LYS A 248 -38.27 -14.65 14.46
CA LYS A 248 -37.83 -15.31 15.69
C LYS A 248 -36.78 -16.40 15.44
N LYS A 249 -36.97 -17.23 14.41
CA LYS A 249 -35.98 -18.25 14.01
C LYS A 249 -34.67 -17.61 13.52
N ASN A 250 -34.74 -16.51 12.78
CA ASN A 250 -33.55 -15.77 12.34
C ASN A 250 -32.81 -15.14 13.52
N ILE A 251 -33.54 -14.49 14.42
CA ILE A 251 -32.97 -13.86 15.60
C ILE A 251 -32.35 -14.89 16.54
N ALA A 252 -32.96 -16.07 16.73
CA ALA A 252 -32.36 -17.16 17.50
C ALA A 252 -31.01 -17.63 16.91
N ARG A 253 -30.87 -17.70 15.58
CA ARG A 253 -29.60 -18.01 14.93
C ARG A 253 -28.55 -16.93 15.19
N ILE A 254 -28.94 -15.66 15.09
CA ILE A 254 -28.05 -14.53 15.35
C ILE A 254 -27.65 -14.49 16.82
N LYS A 255 -28.57 -14.75 17.76
CA LYS A 255 -28.28 -14.89 19.20
C LYS A 255 -27.17 -15.90 19.47
N ILE A 256 -27.25 -17.08 18.84
CA ILE A 256 -26.23 -18.13 18.98
C ILE A 256 -24.89 -17.70 18.37
N ALA A 257 -24.90 -16.98 17.25
CA ALA A 257 -23.68 -16.49 16.63
C ALA A 257 -23.00 -15.39 17.48
N ASN A 258 -23.80 -14.48 18.02
CA ASN A 258 -23.36 -13.32 18.79
C ASN A 258 -22.93 -13.69 20.22
N SER A 259 -23.58 -14.67 20.84
CA SER A 259 -23.17 -15.15 22.18
C SER A 259 -21.76 -15.74 22.19
N LYS A 260 -21.32 -16.35 21.07
CA LYS A 260 -19.93 -16.82 20.90
C LYS A 260 -18.90 -15.67 20.89
N CYS A 261 -19.34 -14.44 20.63
CA CYS A 261 -18.54 -13.23 20.69
C CYS A 261 -18.74 -12.45 22.00
N GLY A 262 -19.63 -12.90 22.90
CA GLY A 262 -20.03 -12.14 24.07
C GLY A 262 -20.97 -10.96 23.79
N VAL A 263 -21.56 -10.89 22.59
CA VAL A 263 -22.55 -9.85 22.25
C VAL A 263 -23.93 -10.33 22.69
N GLY A 264 -24.56 -9.56 23.58
CA GLY A 264 -25.89 -9.82 24.12
C GLY A 264 -26.99 -9.39 23.17
N MET A 265 -28.21 -9.85 23.46
CA MET A 265 -29.41 -9.37 22.80
C MET A 265 -30.07 -8.34 23.72
N PRO A 266 -30.48 -7.18 23.19
CA PRO A 266 -31.15 -6.17 23.99
C PRO A 266 -32.46 -6.70 24.59
N GLU A 267 -32.72 -6.33 25.84
CA GLU A 267 -33.82 -6.88 26.63
C GLU A 267 -35.18 -6.64 25.96
N GLU A 268 -35.37 -5.46 25.36
CA GLU A 268 -36.56 -5.09 24.59
C GLU A 268 -36.88 -6.12 23.49
N LEU A 269 -35.85 -6.55 22.74
CA LEU A 269 -36.00 -7.53 21.68
C LEU A 269 -36.27 -8.93 22.24
N GLU A 270 -35.62 -9.31 23.34
CA GLU A 270 -35.88 -10.59 24.00
C GLU A 270 -37.33 -10.69 24.50
N ASN A 271 -37.85 -9.61 25.09
CA ASN A 271 -39.23 -9.51 25.57
C ASN A 271 -40.24 -9.59 24.42
N ALA A 272 -40.02 -8.85 23.32
CA ALA A 272 -40.88 -8.91 22.13
C ALA A 272 -40.90 -10.32 21.50
N LEU A 273 -39.77 -11.01 21.47
CA LEU A 273 -39.67 -12.40 20.98
C LEU A 273 -40.38 -13.42 21.88
N ALA A 274 -40.37 -13.19 23.19
CA ALA A 274 -41.11 -14.02 24.13
C ALA A 274 -42.62 -13.84 23.95
N GLN A 275 -43.09 -12.60 23.75
CA GLN A 275 -44.51 -12.28 23.51
C GLN A 275 -45.04 -12.82 22.18
N THR A 276 -44.17 -12.96 21.18
CA THR A 276 -44.53 -13.45 19.84
C THR A 276 -45.27 -14.79 19.85
N ASP A 277 -44.88 -15.77 20.69
CA ASP A 277 -45.55 -17.08 20.70
C ASP A 277 -46.97 -17.00 21.29
N ASN A 278 -47.14 -16.18 22.33
CA ASN A 278 -48.45 -15.93 22.95
C ASN A 278 -49.37 -15.24 21.93
N LEU A 279 -48.86 -14.20 21.26
CA LEU A 279 -49.58 -13.47 20.22
C LEU A 279 -50.05 -14.38 19.09
N ILE A 280 -49.18 -15.26 18.58
CA ILE A 280 -49.53 -16.25 17.56
C ILE A 280 -50.64 -17.19 18.07
N GLY A 281 -50.58 -17.59 19.34
CA GLY A 281 -51.62 -18.38 20.01
C GLY A 281 -52.97 -17.66 20.04
N LYS A 282 -52.99 -16.37 20.42
CA LYS A 282 -54.19 -15.53 20.45
C LYS A 282 -54.79 -15.36 19.04
N ILE A 283 -53.97 -15.02 18.05
CA ILE A 283 -54.39 -14.85 16.64
C ILE A 283 -55.07 -16.11 16.10
N ASN A 284 -54.49 -17.28 16.37
CA ASN A 284 -55.04 -18.55 15.89
C ASN A 284 -56.35 -18.92 16.60
N SER A 285 -56.47 -18.58 17.88
CA SER A 285 -57.62 -18.94 18.73
C SER A 285 -58.81 -18.00 18.59
N ALA A 286 -58.59 -16.78 18.11
CA ALA A 286 -59.63 -15.78 17.93
C ALA A 286 -60.70 -16.23 16.92
N LYS A 287 -61.96 -15.99 17.31
CA LYS A 287 -63.20 -16.39 16.62
C LYS A 287 -64.02 -15.21 16.14
N THR A 288 -63.82 -14.02 16.71
CA THR A 288 -64.57 -12.80 16.35
C THR A 288 -63.64 -11.66 15.93
N ALA A 289 -64.20 -10.65 15.25
CA ALA A 289 -63.45 -9.45 14.86
C ALA A 289 -62.97 -8.66 16.09
N ASP A 290 -63.81 -8.54 17.12
CA ASP A 290 -63.48 -7.81 18.35
C ASP A 290 -62.26 -8.41 19.08
N GLU A 291 -62.19 -9.75 19.15
CA GLU A 291 -61.02 -10.45 19.71
C GLU A 291 -59.74 -10.17 18.90
N LEU A 292 -59.85 -10.03 17.57
CA LEU A 292 -58.71 -9.67 16.73
C LEU A 292 -58.31 -8.22 16.92
N GLU A 293 -59.25 -7.29 17.11
CA GLU A 293 -58.96 -5.87 17.36
C GLU A 293 -58.14 -5.66 18.63
N GLU A 294 -58.47 -6.37 19.71
CA GLU A 294 -57.68 -6.33 20.95
C GLU A 294 -56.24 -6.82 20.70
N ILE A 295 -56.08 -7.86 19.88
CA ILE A 295 -54.76 -8.42 19.52
C ILE A 295 -53.97 -7.46 18.62
N VAL A 296 -54.61 -6.61 17.82
CA VAL A 296 -53.90 -5.66 16.94
C VAL A 296 -53.00 -4.73 17.74
N GLY A 297 -53.39 -4.31 18.95
CA GLY A 297 -52.53 -3.51 19.82
C GLY A 297 -51.22 -4.23 20.17
N ASP A 298 -51.34 -5.45 20.69
CA ASP A 298 -50.17 -6.30 21.01
C ASP A 298 -49.29 -6.57 19.76
N VAL A 299 -49.91 -6.73 18.57
CA VAL A 299 -49.20 -6.93 17.29
C VAL A 299 -48.39 -5.69 16.91
N GLN A 300 -48.95 -4.49 17.11
CA GLN A 300 -48.29 -3.23 16.80
C GLN A 300 -47.08 -3.00 17.70
N ASP A 301 -47.21 -3.29 19.00
CA ASP A 301 -46.11 -3.14 19.96
C ASP A 301 -44.94 -4.08 19.63
N VAL A 302 -45.22 -5.38 19.45
CA VAL A 302 -44.19 -6.36 19.06
C VAL A 302 -43.64 -6.05 17.66
N GLY A 303 -44.51 -5.65 16.74
CA GLY A 303 -44.16 -5.28 15.38
C GLY A 303 -43.22 -4.09 15.31
N SER A 304 -43.44 -3.05 16.12
CA SER A 304 -42.58 -1.88 16.21
C SER A 304 -41.19 -2.26 16.70
N VAL A 305 -41.08 -3.01 17.80
CA VAL A 305 -39.79 -3.46 18.33
C VAL A 305 -39.04 -4.32 17.30
N MET A 306 -39.74 -5.25 16.63
CA MET A 306 -39.15 -6.06 15.57
C MET A 306 -38.68 -5.23 14.38
N GLN A 307 -39.46 -4.24 13.95
CA GLN A 307 -39.12 -3.36 12.83
C GLN A 307 -37.90 -2.49 13.15
N ASP A 308 -37.83 -1.95 14.36
CA ASP A 308 -36.71 -1.12 14.82
C ASP A 308 -35.42 -1.91 14.95
N TRP A 309 -35.51 -3.15 15.46
CA TRP A 309 -34.35 -4.03 15.60
C TRP A 309 -33.94 -4.70 14.30
N GLY A 310 -34.83 -4.80 13.30
CA GLY A 310 -34.56 -5.44 12.01
C GLY A 310 -33.25 -5.00 11.37
N PRO A 311 -33.04 -3.69 11.13
CA PRO A 311 -31.77 -3.14 10.64
C PRO A 311 -30.60 -3.35 11.61
N ARG A 312 -30.81 -3.13 12.92
CA ARG A 312 -29.77 -3.22 13.96
C ARG A 312 -29.21 -4.63 14.17
N MET A 313 -29.94 -5.67 13.76
CA MET A 313 -29.41 -7.05 13.78
C MET A 313 -28.12 -7.19 12.93
N GLY A 314 -27.98 -6.40 11.86
CA GLY A 314 -26.76 -6.33 11.07
C GLY A 314 -25.59 -5.79 11.89
N ASP A 315 -25.83 -4.75 12.69
CA ASP A 315 -24.84 -4.12 13.55
C ASP A 315 -24.37 -5.06 14.67
N LEU A 316 -25.25 -5.88 15.25
CA LEU A 316 -24.84 -6.89 16.23
C LEU A 316 -23.86 -7.92 15.62
N SER A 317 -24.13 -8.35 14.38
CA SER A 317 -23.23 -9.26 13.66
C SER A 317 -21.90 -8.59 13.34
N ARG A 318 -21.93 -7.32 12.91
CA ARG A 318 -20.74 -6.50 12.66
C ARG A 318 -19.91 -6.35 13.94
N LEU A 319 -20.52 -5.99 15.06
CA LEU A 319 -19.88 -5.89 16.38
C LEU A 319 -19.19 -7.19 16.78
N CYS A 320 -19.86 -8.34 16.63
CA CYS A 320 -19.28 -9.66 16.89
C CYS A 320 -18.03 -9.93 16.02
N GLN A 321 -18.03 -9.52 14.75
CA GLN A 321 -16.85 -9.64 13.89
C GLN A 321 -15.72 -8.71 14.33
N MET A 322 -16.04 -7.46 14.71
CA MET A 322 -15.08 -6.48 15.20
C MET A 322 -14.42 -6.94 16.50
N ILE A 323 -15.21 -7.43 17.48
CA ILE A 323 -14.67 -7.98 18.74
C ILE A 323 -13.71 -9.14 18.47
N LYS A 324 -14.05 -10.05 17.54
CA LYS A 324 -13.17 -11.16 17.15
C LYS A 324 -11.88 -10.68 16.49
N GLN A 325 -11.93 -9.62 15.69
CA GLN A 325 -10.75 -9.03 15.07
C GLN A 325 -9.88 -8.34 16.12
N ALA A 326 -10.47 -7.50 16.97
CA ALA A 326 -9.80 -6.86 18.08
C ALA A 326 -9.13 -7.86 19.04
N ASP A 327 -9.74 -9.03 19.27
CA ASP A 327 -9.11 -10.14 20.02
C ASP A 327 -7.84 -10.69 19.36
N ARG A 328 -7.81 -10.78 18.02
CA ARG A 328 -6.62 -11.20 17.28
C ARG A 328 -5.53 -10.12 17.36
N ASP A 329 -5.94 -8.86 17.22
CA ASP A 329 -5.04 -7.71 17.27
C ASP A 329 -4.42 -7.55 18.66
N ALA A 330 -5.21 -7.68 19.73
CA ALA A 330 -4.73 -7.67 21.11
C ALA A 330 -3.67 -8.76 21.37
N LYS A 331 -3.87 -9.98 20.85
CA LYS A 331 -2.87 -11.07 20.92
C LYS A 331 -1.63 -10.76 20.08
N GLN A 332 -1.78 -10.04 18.98
CA GLN A 332 -0.65 -9.57 18.18
C GLN A 332 0.16 -8.51 18.93
N PHE A 333 -0.48 -7.59 19.66
CA PHE A 333 0.24 -6.62 20.50
C PHE A 333 1.10 -7.30 21.55
N ASP A 334 0.59 -8.32 22.24
CA ASP A 334 1.38 -9.09 23.22
C ASP A 334 2.63 -9.72 22.59
N ARG A 335 2.52 -10.22 21.35
CA ARG A 335 3.66 -10.76 20.59
C ARG A 335 4.64 -9.66 20.20
N ASN A 336 4.14 -8.52 19.74
CA ASN A 336 4.96 -7.37 19.38
C ASN A 336 5.71 -6.80 20.61
N VAL A 337 5.05 -6.68 21.76
CA VAL A 337 5.69 -6.26 23.02
C VAL A 337 6.87 -7.16 23.36
N LYS A 338 6.71 -8.49 23.29
CA LYS A 338 7.81 -9.44 23.55
C LYS A 338 8.94 -9.31 22.54
N ARG A 339 8.62 -9.17 21.25
CA ARG A 339 9.61 -8.96 20.18
C ARG A 339 10.42 -7.69 20.43
N ILE A 340 9.74 -6.58 20.66
CA ILE A 340 10.35 -5.27 20.86
C ILE A 340 11.18 -5.27 22.15
N GLU A 341 10.67 -5.85 23.24
CA GLU A 341 11.42 -6.01 24.47
C GLU A 341 12.73 -6.80 24.28
N ALA A 342 12.72 -7.87 23.49
CA ALA A 342 13.93 -8.61 23.14
C ALA A 342 14.91 -7.76 22.32
N GLN A 343 14.41 -6.96 21.38
CA GLN A 343 15.23 -6.05 20.58
C GLN A 343 15.84 -4.92 21.42
N VAL A 344 15.09 -4.33 22.35
CA VAL A 344 15.59 -3.33 23.29
C VAL A 344 16.68 -3.93 24.19
N LYS A 345 16.46 -5.12 24.77
CA LYS A 345 17.45 -5.83 25.60
C LYS A 345 18.74 -6.17 24.83
N ALA A 346 18.63 -6.49 23.54
CA ALA A 346 19.79 -6.74 22.68
C ALA A 346 20.59 -5.45 22.36
N ASN A 347 20.00 -4.27 22.54
CA ASN A 347 20.59 -2.98 22.21
C ASN A 347 20.88 -2.12 23.46
N LYS A 348 21.54 -2.70 24.47
CA LYS A 348 21.89 -2.06 25.76
C LYS A 348 22.63 -0.71 25.70
N LYS A 349 23.13 -0.31 24.53
CA LYS A 349 23.84 0.96 24.34
C LYS A 349 22.90 2.15 24.12
N VAL A 350 21.61 1.89 23.94
CA VAL A 350 20.58 2.90 23.75
C VAL A 350 19.48 2.65 24.76
N ASP A 351 19.11 3.71 25.48
CA ASP A 351 18.03 3.64 26.45
C ASP A 351 16.68 3.82 25.76
N LEU A 352 16.03 2.69 25.47
CA LEU A 352 14.66 2.66 24.94
C LEU A 352 13.64 2.24 26.01
N ASN A 353 14.03 2.24 27.29
CA ASN A 353 13.18 1.69 28.34
C ASN A 353 11.91 2.52 28.53
N GLU A 354 12.00 3.85 28.40
CA GLU A 354 10.85 4.74 28.53
C GLU A 354 9.87 4.56 27.36
N LEU A 355 10.36 4.57 26.11
CA LEU A 355 9.52 4.37 24.93
C LEU A 355 8.88 2.96 24.92
N LEU A 356 9.63 1.94 25.37
CA LEU A 356 9.08 0.60 25.58
C LEU A 356 8.00 0.58 26.68
N ALA A 357 8.19 1.33 27.77
CA ALA A 357 7.20 1.42 28.85
C ALA A 357 5.93 2.13 28.36
N GLU A 358 6.07 3.21 27.59
CA GLU A 358 4.94 3.91 26.96
C GLU A 358 4.17 2.99 26.01
N TYR A 359 4.88 2.27 25.13
CA TYR A 359 4.25 1.27 24.24
C TYR A 359 3.52 0.17 25.02
N LYS A 360 4.11 -0.36 26.11
CA LYS A 360 3.45 -1.35 26.98
C LYS A 360 2.20 -0.80 27.66
N THR A 361 2.25 0.45 28.12
CA THR A 361 1.11 1.14 28.73
C THR A 361 -0.02 1.32 27.72
N ALA A 362 0.28 1.81 26.51
CA ALA A 362 -0.69 1.95 25.44
C ALA A 362 -1.33 0.61 25.04
N VAL A 363 -0.54 -0.47 24.93
CA VAL A 363 -1.07 -1.82 24.66
C VAL A 363 -2.00 -2.29 25.78
N SER A 364 -1.65 -2.01 27.03
CA SER A 364 -2.48 -2.39 28.19
C SER A 364 -3.81 -1.63 28.20
N ALA A 365 -3.78 -0.32 27.95
CA ALA A 365 -4.98 0.51 27.84
C ALA A 365 -5.91 0.03 26.70
N GLN A 366 -5.34 -0.42 25.58
CA GLN A 366 -6.12 -0.96 24.47
C GLN A 366 -6.78 -2.31 24.79
N LYS A 367 -6.09 -3.17 25.52
CA LYS A 367 -6.67 -4.43 26.02
C LYS A 367 -7.79 -4.17 27.04
N GLU A 368 -7.63 -3.16 27.88
CA GLU A 368 -8.67 -2.73 28.81
C GLU A 368 -9.90 -2.19 28.07
N THR A 369 -9.70 -1.34 27.05
CA THR A 369 -10.77 -0.83 26.18
C THR A 369 -11.55 -1.96 25.52
N LEU A 370 -10.86 -2.98 25.01
CA LEU A 370 -11.50 -4.18 24.46
C LEU A 370 -12.29 -4.96 25.54
N ALA A 371 -11.77 -5.07 26.75
CA ALA A 371 -12.49 -5.73 27.85
C ALA A 371 -13.78 -4.97 28.22
N GLN A 372 -13.70 -3.64 28.33
CA GLN A 372 -14.85 -2.77 28.58
C GLN A 372 -15.88 -2.87 27.44
N THR A 373 -15.42 -2.87 26.19
CA THR A 373 -16.27 -3.07 25.00
C THR A 373 -17.04 -4.38 25.07
N LYS A 374 -16.36 -5.48 25.43
CA LYS A 374 -16.99 -6.80 25.56
C LYS A 374 -18.02 -6.85 26.68
N GLU A 375 -17.80 -6.13 27.77
CA GLU A 375 -18.78 -6.03 28.84
C GLU A 375 -20.00 -5.23 28.39
N LEU A 376 -19.76 -4.07 27.76
CA LEU A 376 -20.82 -3.21 27.24
C LEU A 376 -21.63 -3.92 26.15
N ALA A 377 -21.00 -4.73 25.30
CA ALA A 377 -21.66 -5.47 24.22
C ALA A 377 -22.72 -6.47 24.72
N LYS A 378 -22.73 -6.82 26.02
CA LYS A 378 -23.76 -7.67 26.61
C LYS A 378 -25.06 -6.93 26.87
N THR A 379 -25.01 -5.65 27.17
CA THR A 379 -26.14 -4.85 27.65
C THR A 379 -26.49 -3.70 26.73
N ASP A 380 -25.51 -3.10 26.08
CA ASP A 380 -25.62 -1.95 25.18
C ASP A 380 -24.72 -2.16 23.95
N PRO A 381 -25.23 -2.88 22.93
CA PRO A 381 -24.46 -3.14 21.72
C PRO A 381 -24.12 -1.89 20.90
N ASP A 382 -24.96 -0.86 20.94
CA ASP A 382 -24.75 0.38 20.19
C ASP A 382 -23.60 1.18 20.82
N GLY A 383 -23.59 1.31 22.16
CA GLY A 383 -22.46 1.90 22.88
C GLY A 383 -21.17 1.09 22.73
N ALA A 384 -21.27 -0.25 22.69
CA ALA A 384 -20.11 -1.09 22.43
C ALA A 384 -19.55 -0.93 21.02
N LEU A 385 -20.41 -0.72 20.01
CA LEU A 385 -19.99 -0.45 18.64
C LEU A 385 -19.23 0.88 18.54
N ALA A 386 -19.76 1.95 19.14
CA ALA A 386 -19.05 3.23 19.19
C ALA A 386 -17.70 3.09 19.91
N LYS A 387 -17.67 2.40 21.06
CA LYS A 387 -16.45 2.20 21.84
C LYS A 387 -15.36 1.44 21.08
N ILE A 388 -15.70 0.40 20.32
CA ILE A 388 -14.71 -0.34 19.54
C ILE A 388 -14.21 0.47 18.33
N GLU A 389 -15.07 1.26 17.70
CA GLU A 389 -14.71 2.13 16.56
C GLU A 389 -13.81 3.29 17.00
N ASP A 390 -14.27 4.06 17.99
CA ASP A 390 -13.62 5.31 18.39
C ASP A 390 -12.46 5.07 19.35
N ASP A 391 -12.67 4.27 20.41
CA ASP A 391 -11.64 4.11 21.44
C ASP A 391 -10.62 3.04 21.04
N PHE A 392 -11.06 1.85 20.61
CA PHE A 392 -10.12 0.77 20.29
C PHE A 392 -9.41 1.02 18.97
N TYR A 393 -10.15 1.17 17.86
CA TYR A 393 -9.56 1.39 16.54
C TYR A 393 -9.04 2.81 16.35
N GLY A 394 -9.66 3.84 16.92
CA GLY A 394 -9.13 5.21 16.85
C GLY A 394 -7.77 5.40 17.52
N ASN A 395 -7.43 4.60 18.54
CA ASN A 395 -6.12 4.64 19.18
C ASN A 395 -5.06 3.69 18.55
N MET A 396 -5.38 3.01 17.44
CA MET A 396 -4.44 2.10 16.77
C MET A 396 -3.25 2.81 16.14
N ASP A 397 -3.47 4.00 15.59
CA ASP A 397 -2.41 4.78 14.96
C ASP A 397 -1.33 5.20 15.97
N ASN A 398 -1.74 5.56 17.19
CA ASN A 398 -0.82 5.86 18.29
C ASN A 398 0.07 4.66 18.64
N LEU A 399 -0.50 3.45 18.70
CA LEU A 399 0.26 2.21 18.90
C LEU A 399 1.23 1.94 17.74
N GLY A 400 0.77 2.15 16.50
CA GLY A 400 1.57 1.98 15.30
C GLY A 400 2.77 2.93 15.29
N ASN A 401 2.56 4.21 15.64
CA ASN A 401 3.59 5.24 15.70
C ASN A 401 4.65 4.91 16.76
N LEU A 402 4.24 4.52 17.98
CA LEU A 402 5.17 4.11 19.03
C LEU A 402 6.01 2.88 18.60
N GLN A 403 5.36 1.88 18.00
CA GLN A 403 6.07 0.71 17.46
C GLN A 403 7.09 1.12 16.39
N MET A 404 6.68 1.96 15.42
CA MET A 404 7.53 2.42 14.32
C MET A 404 8.72 3.21 14.84
N GLN A 405 8.52 4.08 15.83
CA GLN A 405 9.59 4.86 16.45
C GLN A 405 10.62 3.93 17.12
N ILE A 406 10.18 2.93 17.88
CA ILE A 406 11.09 1.95 18.50
C ILE A 406 11.86 1.16 17.43
N ASP A 407 11.16 0.63 16.41
CA ASP A 407 11.78 -0.15 15.33
C ASP A 407 12.83 0.69 14.56
N THR A 408 12.52 1.98 14.32
CA THR A 408 13.43 2.93 13.68
C THR A 408 14.70 3.14 14.51
N ILE A 409 14.57 3.46 15.79
CA ILE A 409 15.74 3.69 16.66
C ILE A 409 16.57 2.40 16.80
N VAL A 410 15.93 1.23 16.90
CA VAL A 410 16.62 -0.07 16.93
C VAL A 410 17.44 -0.30 15.66
N ASN A 411 16.88 0.00 14.49
CA ASN A 411 17.57 -0.17 13.21
C ASN A 411 18.72 0.81 13.05
N ILE A 412 18.52 2.08 13.42
CA ILE A 412 19.59 3.10 13.43
C ILE A 412 20.72 2.65 14.38
N THR A 413 20.40 2.16 15.57
CA THR A 413 21.39 1.68 16.55
C THR A 413 22.23 0.53 16.01
N LYS A 414 21.63 -0.39 15.24
CA LYS A 414 22.37 -1.45 14.55
C LYS A 414 23.30 -0.87 13.48
N GLY A 415 22.78 0.03 12.63
CA GLY A 415 23.58 0.73 11.62
C GLY A 415 24.78 1.48 12.22
N LEU A 416 24.58 2.22 13.32
CA LEU A 416 25.66 2.90 14.04
C LEU A 416 26.73 1.96 14.57
N ARG A 417 26.37 0.73 14.97
CA ARG A 417 27.34 -0.28 15.41
C ARG A 417 28.24 -0.71 14.26
N ASP A 418 27.67 -0.89 13.07
CA ASP A 418 28.41 -1.28 11.88
C ASP A 418 29.27 -0.12 11.37
N ILE A 419 28.75 1.11 11.34
CA ILE A 419 29.54 2.32 11.02
C ILE A 419 30.69 2.49 12.02
N THR A 420 30.48 2.24 13.32
CA THR A 420 31.54 2.31 14.32
C THR A 420 32.66 1.29 14.05
N ARG A 421 32.34 0.10 13.53
CA ARG A 421 33.35 -0.88 13.11
C ARG A 421 34.09 -0.41 11.85
N GLU A 422 33.36 0.10 10.87
CA GLU A 422 33.92 0.66 9.63
C GLU A 422 34.84 1.84 9.91
N LEU A 423 34.51 2.73 10.85
CA LEU A 423 35.37 3.84 11.27
C LEU A 423 36.77 3.38 11.71
N ASN A 424 36.88 2.24 12.39
CA ASN A 424 38.17 1.67 12.79
C ASN A 424 38.93 1.09 11.58
N THR A 425 38.21 0.49 10.64
CA THR A 425 38.77 0.01 9.37
C THR A 425 39.29 1.16 8.53
N PHE A 426 38.49 2.20 8.31
CA PHE A 426 38.87 3.42 7.60
C PHE A 426 40.08 4.09 8.24
N ALA A 427 40.11 4.24 9.56
CA ALA A 427 41.27 4.78 10.26
C ALA A 427 42.55 3.96 10.03
N SER A 428 42.43 2.62 9.94
CA SER A 428 43.56 1.72 9.67
C SER A 428 44.04 1.79 8.21
N GLN A 429 43.10 1.94 7.27
CA GLN A 429 43.41 2.13 5.85
C GLN A 429 44.10 3.49 5.62
N ILE A 430 43.57 4.57 6.20
CA ILE A 430 44.19 5.90 6.17
C ILE A 430 45.62 5.83 6.70
N LYS A 431 45.85 5.25 7.89
CA LYS A 431 47.21 5.05 8.45
C LYS A 431 48.14 4.28 7.51
N THR A 432 47.61 3.31 6.76
CA THR A 432 48.39 2.53 5.80
C THR A 432 48.75 3.36 4.57
N LEU A 433 47.83 4.17 4.06
CA LEU A 433 48.06 5.10 2.96
C LEU A 433 49.06 6.21 3.35
N THR A 434 48.94 6.77 4.56
CA THR A 434 49.90 7.74 5.09
C THR A 434 51.31 7.14 5.17
N LYS A 435 51.46 5.87 5.61
CA LYS A 435 52.75 5.16 5.60
C LYS A 435 53.32 4.97 4.19
N LYS A 436 52.45 4.85 3.18
CA LYS A 436 52.82 4.78 1.75
C LYS A 436 53.07 6.17 1.13
N LYS A 437 53.06 7.25 1.94
CA LYS A 437 53.23 8.65 1.50
C LYS A 437 52.15 9.11 0.50
N VAL A 438 50.96 8.53 0.55
CA VAL A 438 49.78 9.07 -0.14
C VAL A 438 49.22 10.23 0.67
N ASP A 439 48.75 11.30 0.03
CA ASP A 439 48.07 12.40 0.72
C ASP A 439 46.73 11.93 1.29
N THR A 440 46.55 12.10 2.60
CA THR A 440 45.36 11.63 3.33
C THR A 440 44.63 12.73 4.08
N ALA A 441 44.90 14.02 3.79
CA ALA A 441 44.26 15.13 4.49
C ALA A 441 42.72 15.08 4.36
N ASP A 442 42.19 15.00 3.14
CA ASP A 442 40.74 14.99 2.89
C ASP A 442 40.05 13.74 3.47
N MET A 443 40.71 12.56 3.38
CA MET A 443 40.21 11.32 3.99
C MET A 443 40.15 11.44 5.52
N GLN A 444 41.12 12.13 6.12
CA GLN A 444 41.16 12.34 7.57
C GLN A 444 40.09 13.33 8.03
N GLU A 445 39.79 14.36 7.23
CA GLU A 445 38.68 15.28 7.44
C GLU A 445 37.33 14.55 7.37
N LEU A 446 37.06 13.82 6.29
CA LEU A 446 35.84 13.01 6.14
C LEU A 446 35.67 11.99 7.28
N LEU A 447 36.76 11.33 7.72
CA LEU A 447 36.72 10.43 8.87
C LEU A 447 36.31 11.17 10.16
N ASN A 448 36.79 12.39 10.36
CA ASN A 448 36.46 13.18 11.54
C ASN A 448 35.01 13.67 11.49
N THR A 449 34.53 14.15 10.33
CA THR A 449 33.13 14.50 10.11
C THR A 449 32.21 13.32 10.39
N LEU A 450 32.53 12.14 9.85
CA LEU A 450 31.75 10.93 10.08
C LEU A 450 31.72 10.53 11.57
N LYS A 451 32.82 10.69 12.31
CA LYS A 451 32.86 10.46 13.76
C LYS A 451 31.95 11.43 14.52
N THR A 452 31.98 12.71 14.15
CA THR A 452 31.13 13.75 14.74
C THR A 452 29.65 13.44 14.49
N GLN A 453 29.26 13.17 13.23
CA GLN A 453 27.88 12.82 12.89
C GLN A 453 27.39 11.56 13.63
N VAL A 454 28.24 10.53 13.76
CA VAL A 454 27.92 9.33 14.57
C VAL A 454 27.73 9.66 16.06
N ALA A 455 28.45 10.64 16.60
CA ALA A 455 28.28 11.11 17.97
C ALA A 455 26.98 11.92 18.12
N GLU A 456 26.67 12.78 17.16
CA GLU A 456 25.42 13.56 17.10
C GLU A 456 24.19 12.64 17.06
N ILE A 457 24.18 11.60 16.21
CA ILE A 457 23.06 10.64 16.18
C ILE A 457 22.92 9.93 17.54
N LYS A 458 24.02 9.56 18.18
CA LYS A 458 23.96 8.93 19.53
C LYS A 458 23.36 9.89 20.56
N ASP A 459 23.66 11.17 20.46
CA ASP A 459 23.12 12.19 21.35
C ASP A 459 21.63 12.43 21.07
N LEU A 460 21.21 12.54 19.80
CA LEU A 460 19.80 12.62 19.39
C LEU A 460 18.99 11.42 19.92
N ILE A 461 19.53 10.21 19.79
CA ILE A 461 18.92 8.99 20.33
C ILE A 461 18.77 9.09 21.86
N LYS A 462 19.80 9.57 22.56
CA LYS A 462 19.81 9.71 24.02
C LYS A 462 18.81 10.78 24.49
N ASN A 463 18.66 11.84 23.71
CA ASN A 463 17.75 12.96 23.98
C ASN A 463 16.34 12.71 23.44
N LYS A 464 16.05 11.51 22.89
CA LYS A 464 14.76 11.12 22.33
C LYS A 464 14.26 12.08 21.24
N ALA A 465 15.15 12.48 20.35
CA ALA A 465 14.78 13.19 19.13
C ALA A 465 13.67 12.42 18.40
N ASP A 466 12.83 13.15 17.68
CA ASP A 466 11.80 12.53 16.87
C ASP A 466 12.41 11.68 15.74
N ALA A 467 11.57 10.82 15.16
CA ALA A 467 12.04 9.87 14.16
C ALA A 467 12.51 10.57 12.86
N GLU A 468 11.95 11.73 12.50
CA GLU A 468 12.27 12.43 11.26
C GLU A 468 13.65 13.10 11.37
N GLU A 469 13.94 13.77 12.49
CA GLU A 469 15.27 14.35 12.76
C GLU A 469 16.36 13.27 12.75
N LEU A 470 16.09 12.11 13.37
CA LEU A 470 17.00 10.97 13.35
C LEU A 470 17.24 10.43 11.94
N VAL A 471 16.20 10.29 11.12
CA VAL A 471 16.33 9.81 9.74
C VAL A 471 17.16 10.78 8.90
N SER A 472 16.85 12.08 8.95
CA SER A 472 17.62 13.11 8.24
C SER A 472 19.10 13.05 8.58
N LYS A 473 19.43 12.91 9.88
CA LYS A 473 20.84 12.86 10.31
C LYS A 473 21.55 11.58 9.91
N VAL A 474 20.83 10.47 9.86
CA VAL A 474 21.35 9.18 9.38
C VAL A 474 21.67 9.25 7.89
N GLU A 475 20.82 9.89 7.07
CA GLU A 475 21.07 10.08 5.64
C GLU A 475 22.36 10.90 5.40
N GLU A 476 22.52 12.05 6.07
CA GLU A 476 23.77 12.84 6.01
C GLU A 476 25.01 12.03 6.39
N THR A 477 24.87 11.15 7.39
CA THR A 477 25.97 10.29 7.85
C THR A 477 26.32 9.22 6.82
N PHE A 478 25.33 8.67 6.12
CA PHE A 478 25.55 7.69 5.05
C PHE A 478 26.23 8.31 3.84
N ASP A 479 25.92 9.56 3.51
CA ASP A 479 26.58 10.29 2.43
C ASP A 479 28.07 10.50 2.73
N THR A 480 28.41 11.05 3.91
CA THR A 480 29.81 11.20 4.35
C THR A 480 30.55 9.85 4.35
N ARG A 481 29.88 8.78 4.80
CA ARG A 481 30.44 7.42 4.78
C ARG A 481 30.78 6.97 3.37
N GLN A 482 29.90 7.22 2.41
CA GLN A 482 30.10 6.83 1.03
C GLN A 482 31.23 7.64 0.38
N GLU A 483 31.30 8.95 0.63
CA GLU A 483 32.39 9.81 0.17
C GLU A 483 33.75 9.34 0.69
N LEU A 484 33.84 9.01 1.98
CA LEU A 484 35.06 8.47 2.59
C LEU A 484 35.47 7.13 1.97
N ARG A 485 34.50 6.23 1.75
CA ARG A 485 34.75 4.93 1.12
C ARG A 485 35.27 5.09 -0.30
N ASP A 486 34.70 6.01 -1.06
CA ASP A 486 35.09 6.32 -2.42
C ASP A 486 36.51 6.90 -2.48
N ALA A 487 36.84 7.83 -1.58
CA ALA A 487 38.17 8.42 -1.46
C ALA A 487 39.22 7.36 -1.09
N LEU A 488 38.90 6.42 -0.21
CA LEU A 488 39.79 5.31 0.15
C LEU A 488 39.99 4.35 -1.00
N GLN A 489 38.92 3.97 -1.71
CA GLN A 489 39.00 3.04 -2.83
C GLN A 489 39.81 3.61 -4.01
N GLU A 490 39.73 4.91 -4.21
CA GLU A 490 40.52 5.62 -5.21
C GLU A 490 42.02 5.58 -4.95
N ASN A 491 42.41 5.58 -3.68
CA ASN A 491 43.81 5.61 -3.26
C ASN A 491 44.37 4.20 -2.95
N ASP A 492 43.52 3.19 -2.78
CA ASP A 492 43.91 1.79 -2.53
C ASP A 492 44.30 1.02 -3.81
N VAL A 493 44.73 1.73 -4.87
CA VAL A 493 45.16 1.19 -6.17
C VAL A 493 46.40 0.27 -6.08
N ILE A 494 46.95 0.03 -4.89
CA ILE A 494 48.13 -0.82 -4.71
C ILE A 494 47.78 -2.30 -4.40
N ASN A 495 46.50 -2.72 -4.29
CA ASN A 495 46.22 -4.15 -4.03
C ASN A 495 44.88 -4.71 -4.57
N THR A 496 44.39 -4.22 -5.70
CA THR A 496 43.34 -4.90 -6.49
C THR A 496 43.88 -5.54 -7.77
N ALA A 497 45.16 -5.92 -7.80
CA ALA A 497 45.46 -7.13 -8.55
C ALA A 497 44.70 -8.25 -7.82
N PRO A 498 43.71 -8.91 -8.44
CA PRO A 498 43.09 -10.07 -7.82
C PRO A 498 44.23 -11.01 -7.45
N LYS A 499 44.48 -11.20 -6.16
CA LYS A 499 45.35 -12.27 -5.71
C LYS A 499 44.61 -13.55 -6.08
N ILE A 500 44.88 -14.04 -7.28
CA ILE A 500 44.65 -15.43 -7.63
C ILE A 500 45.53 -16.18 -6.65
N ASN A 501 44.97 -16.56 -5.51
CA ASN A 501 45.60 -17.53 -4.66
C ASN A 501 45.75 -18.75 -5.56
N ALA A 502 47.00 -19.10 -5.90
CA ALA A 502 47.34 -20.35 -6.56
C ALA A 502 47.08 -21.50 -5.58
N GLY A 503 45.82 -21.67 -5.18
CA GLY A 503 45.30 -22.84 -4.53
C GLY A 503 44.94 -23.80 -5.65
N SER A 504 45.68 -24.90 -5.71
CA SER A 504 45.65 -25.99 -6.69
C SER A 504 44.29 -26.69 -6.89
N ASN A 505 43.16 -26.13 -6.45
CA ASN A 505 41.86 -26.80 -6.44
C ASN A 505 40.66 -26.00 -6.98
N TYR A 506 40.84 -24.87 -7.65
CA TYR A 506 39.73 -24.19 -8.33
C TYR A 506 39.69 -24.53 -9.82
N ASN A 507 38.84 -25.49 -10.20
CA ASN A 507 38.37 -25.74 -11.57
C ASN A 507 37.46 -24.59 -12.03
N ILE A 508 38.04 -23.42 -12.32
CA ILE A 508 37.35 -22.39 -13.12
C ILE A 508 37.71 -22.65 -14.57
N LYS A 509 36.83 -23.32 -15.33
CA LYS A 509 36.90 -23.32 -16.80
C LYS A 509 36.57 -21.91 -17.29
N VAL A 510 37.58 -21.06 -17.38
CA VAL A 510 37.48 -19.81 -18.13
C VAL A 510 37.50 -20.20 -19.61
N ASN A 511 36.33 -20.13 -20.27
CA ASN A 511 36.26 -20.20 -21.74
C ASN A 511 36.86 -18.92 -22.30
N LEU A 512 38.17 -18.92 -22.53
CA LEU A 512 38.85 -17.91 -23.33
C LEU A 512 38.41 -18.04 -24.79
N PRO A 513 38.11 -16.93 -25.49
CA PRO A 513 37.85 -16.93 -26.93
C PRO A 513 39.00 -17.57 -27.72
N GLU A 514 38.68 -18.32 -28.77
CA GLU A 514 39.61 -19.19 -29.54
C GLU A 514 40.90 -18.50 -30.00
N VAL A 515 40.88 -17.19 -30.22
CA VAL A 515 42.04 -16.38 -30.62
C VAL A 515 43.20 -16.36 -29.63
N PHE A 516 42.99 -16.81 -28.37
CA PHE A 516 44.05 -16.87 -27.36
C PHE A 516 44.58 -18.29 -27.10
N ARG A 517 44.09 -19.32 -27.80
CA ARG A 517 44.65 -20.66 -27.70
C ARG A 517 45.89 -20.77 -28.58
N LYS A 518 47.06 -20.76 -27.94
CA LYS A 518 48.32 -21.15 -28.56
C LYS A 518 48.15 -22.58 -29.10
N THR A 519 48.31 -22.78 -30.40
CA THR A 519 48.36 -24.11 -31.02
C THR A 519 49.59 -24.84 -30.50
N GLU A 520 49.42 -25.66 -29.47
CA GLU A 520 50.40 -26.66 -29.08
C GLU A 520 50.15 -27.93 -29.91
N SER A 521 51.19 -28.28 -30.65
CA SER A 521 51.32 -29.44 -31.51
C SER A 521 51.11 -30.76 -30.77
N ASN A 522 50.24 -31.59 -31.34
CA ASN A 522 50.00 -32.99 -30.97
C ASN A 522 51.30 -33.82 -30.94
N ASN A 523 51.50 -34.55 -29.84
CA ASN A 523 52.18 -35.84 -29.72
C ASN A 523 51.55 -36.50 -28.47
N ASP A 524 50.52 -37.33 -28.60
CA ASP A 524 50.53 -38.76 -28.96
C ASP A 524 51.04 -39.70 -27.85
N ASN A 525 50.25 -40.76 -27.62
CA ASN A 525 50.42 -41.93 -26.73
C ASN A 525 50.27 -41.69 -25.22
N GLY A 526 49.52 -42.45 -24.43
CA GLY A 526 48.78 -43.71 -24.55
C GLY A 526 48.21 -43.98 -23.15
N GLU A 527 46.96 -44.42 -23.01
CA GLU A 527 46.61 -45.84 -22.83
C GLU A 527 46.36 -46.21 -21.34
N THR A 528 45.07 -46.47 -21.02
CA THR A 528 44.54 -47.43 -20.02
C THR A 528 44.82 -47.18 -18.51
N THR A 529 43.98 -47.55 -17.52
CA THR A 529 42.94 -48.59 -17.43
C THR A 529 42.03 -48.35 -16.21
N ASN A 530 40.82 -48.90 -16.31
CA ASN A 530 39.79 -49.11 -15.28
C ASN A 530 40.26 -49.77 -13.96
N LYS A 531 39.69 -49.35 -12.81
CA LYS A 531 38.62 -50.09 -12.08
C LYS A 531 38.22 -49.41 -10.74
N PRO A 532 36.96 -49.60 -10.28
CA PRO A 532 36.43 -49.08 -9.02
C PRO A 532 36.39 -50.13 -7.90
N ASN A 533 36.46 -49.71 -6.62
CA ASN A 533 35.69 -50.32 -5.54
C ASN A 533 35.72 -49.50 -4.22
N GLN A 534 34.54 -49.35 -3.62
CA GLN A 534 34.24 -48.98 -2.22
C GLN A 534 34.68 -50.10 -1.21
N PRO A 535 34.40 -50.08 0.12
CA PRO A 535 33.78 -49.06 1.02
C PRO A 535 34.46 -48.89 2.42
N ALA A 536 33.83 -48.03 3.25
CA ALA A 536 33.67 -48.10 4.72
C ALA A 536 34.83 -47.67 5.65
N GLY A 537 34.49 -46.79 6.61
CA GLY A 537 35.39 -46.42 7.72
C GLY A 537 34.87 -45.29 8.63
N THR A 538 33.86 -45.61 9.44
CA THR A 538 33.68 -45.32 10.88
C THR A 538 34.23 -44.02 11.52
N LYS A 539 33.31 -43.30 12.19
CA LYS A 539 33.37 -42.54 13.47
C LYS A 539 34.71 -41.88 13.90
N PHE A 540 34.65 -40.56 14.13
CA PHE A 540 34.54 -39.93 15.46
C PHE A 540 33.68 -38.67 15.37
#